data_AF-A0A7V5F0B8-F1
#
_entry.id   AF-A0A7V5F0B8-F1
#
_cell.length_a   1.000
_cell.length_b   1.000
_cell.length_c   1.000
_cell.angle_alpha   90.00
_cell.angle_beta   90.00
_cell.angle_gamma   90.00
#
_symmetry.space_group_name_H-M   'P 1'
#
loop_
_entity.id
_entity.type
_entity.pdbx_description
1 polymer ?
#
loop_
_entity_poly.entity_id
_entity_poly.type
_entity_poly.pdbx_seq_one_letter_code
_entity_poly.pdbx_strand_id
1 'polypeptide(L)'
;MAEALGADHYFAEILPEKKAELIGQLRENGKTVCFVGDGINDAIALKKADVSISVKGASPAATDSAQVVLTESSLDAIPDIFELSSDFQDN
;
A
#
# COMPACT_ATOMS: atom_id res chain seq x y z
N MET A 1 -3.74 -17.90 -4.77
CA MET A 1 -4.16 -16.81 -3.85
C MET A 1 -4.73 -15.63 -4.62
N ALA A 2 -3.98 -15.01 -5.53
CA ALA A 2 -4.47 -13.89 -6.35
C ALA A 2 -5.81 -14.18 -7.08
N GLU A 3 -5.93 -15.35 -7.71
CA GLU A 3 -7.17 -15.79 -8.39
C GLU A 3 -8.36 -15.91 -7.43
N ALA A 4 -8.14 -16.48 -6.24
CA ALA A 4 -9.19 -16.63 -5.22
C ALA A 4 -9.67 -15.28 -4.65
N LEU A 5 -8.84 -14.24 -4.74
CA LEU A 5 -9.16 -12.87 -4.34
C LEU A 5 -9.70 -12.02 -5.50
N GLY A 6 -9.73 -12.56 -6.72
CA GLY A 6 -10.15 -11.81 -7.92
C GLY A 6 -9.23 -10.65 -8.29
N ALA A 7 -7.92 -10.76 -7.98
CA ALA A 7 -6.97 -9.70 -8.29
C ALA A 7 -6.78 -9.54 -9.81
N ASP A 8 -6.89 -8.30 -10.33
CA ASP A 8 -6.73 -8.00 -11.75
C ASP A 8 -5.33 -8.36 -12.28
N HIS A 9 -4.32 -8.15 -11.44
CA HIS A 9 -2.92 -8.39 -11.75
C HIS A 9 -2.18 -8.98 -10.55
N TYR A 10 -1.21 -9.85 -10.81
CA TYR A 10 -0.30 -10.37 -9.79
C TYR A 10 1.14 -10.35 -10.28
N PHE A 11 2.07 -10.04 -9.38
CA PHE A 11 3.50 -10.04 -9.64
C PHE A 11 4.18 -10.86 -8.54
N ALA A 12 4.95 -11.88 -8.91
CA ALA A 12 5.65 -12.77 -7.99
C ALA A 12 7.17 -12.71 -8.21
N GLU A 13 7.94 -13.02 -7.16
CA GLU A 13 9.41 -13.10 -7.20
C GLU A 13 10.11 -11.82 -7.72
N ILE A 14 9.52 -10.66 -7.44
CA ILE A 14 10.08 -9.36 -7.83
C ILE A 14 10.97 -8.78 -6.72
N LEU A 15 12.02 -8.08 -7.15
CA LEU A 15 12.94 -7.36 -6.27
C LEU A 15 12.27 -6.12 -5.66
N PRO A 16 12.75 -5.62 -4.50
CA PRO A 16 12.27 -4.39 -3.88
C PRO A 16 12.22 -3.19 -4.84
N GLU A 17 13.25 -3.01 -5.67
CA GLU A 17 13.33 -1.92 -6.64
C GLU A 17 12.25 -2.04 -7.71
N LYS A 18 11.94 -3.27 -8.16
CA LYS A 18 10.88 -3.52 -9.13
C LYS A 18 9.50 -3.20 -8.57
N LYS A 19 9.26 -3.41 -7.27
CA LYS A 19 8.00 -2.97 -6.63
C LYS A 19 7.83 -1.45 -6.75
N ALA A 20 8.87 -0.69 -6.44
CA ALA A 20 8.83 0.76 -6.53
C ALA A 20 8.73 1.26 -7.98
N GLU A 21 9.36 0.56 -8.93
CA GLU A 21 9.23 0.85 -10.36
C GLU A 21 7.79 0.64 -10.85
N LEU A 22 7.12 -0.45 -10.47
CA LEU A 22 5.71 -0.71 -10.80
C LEU A 22 4.80 0.40 -10.27
N ILE A 23 5.02 0.84 -9.03
CA ILE A 23 4.29 1.99 -8.47
C ILE A 23 4.55 3.24 -9.31
N GLY A 24 5.79 3.51 -9.68
CA GLY A 24 6.15 4.61 -10.57
C GLY A 24 5.40 4.57 -11.90
N GLN A 25 5.42 3.42 -12.57
CA GLN A 25 4.73 3.22 -13.85
C GLN A 25 3.21 3.42 -13.73
N LEU A 26 2.58 2.92 -12.67
CA LEU A 26 1.14 3.13 -12.44
C LEU A 26 0.82 4.62 -12.25
N ARG A 27 1.65 5.32 -11.48
CA ARG A 27 1.53 6.77 -11.25
C ARG A 27 1.72 7.58 -12.53
N GLU A 28 2.73 7.24 -13.34
CA GLU A 28 2.98 7.87 -14.64
C GLU A 28 1.82 7.66 -15.62
N ASN A 29 1.10 6.55 -15.51
CA ASN A 29 -0.14 6.28 -16.25
C ASN A 29 -1.38 7.00 -15.67
N GLY A 30 -1.18 7.98 -14.78
CA GLY A 30 -2.25 8.80 -14.21
C GLY A 30 -3.08 8.10 -13.14
N LYS A 31 -2.60 6.98 -12.56
CA LYS A 31 -3.26 6.33 -11.43
C LYS A 31 -2.77 6.92 -10.12
N THR A 32 -3.68 7.07 -9.16
CA THR A 32 -3.32 7.27 -7.75
C THR A 32 -3.06 5.92 -7.12
N VAL A 33 -1.88 5.72 -6.53
CA VAL A 33 -1.47 4.41 -6.02
C VAL A 33 -1.43 4.41 -4.50
N CYS A 34 -2.28 3.57 -3.90
CA CYS A 34 -2.19 3.18 -2.49
C CYS A 34 -1.39 1.87 -2.39
N PHE A 35 -0.33 1.85 -1.58
CA PHE A 35 0.49 0.66 -1.36
C PHE A 35 0.46 0.23 0.10
N VAL A 36 0.20 -1.05 0.34
CA VAL A 36 0.16 -1.65 1.68
C VAL A 36 1.31 -2.65 1.82
N GLY A 37 2.12 -2.52 2.87
CA GLY A 37 3.28 -3.40 3.08
C GLY A 37 3.73 -3.43 4.54
N ASP A 38 4.44 -4.50 4.92
CA ASP A 38 4.85 -4.79 6.29
C ASP A 38 6.37 -4.96 6.43
N GLY A 39 7.08 -5.25 5.33
CA GLY A 39 8.48 -5.64 5.36
C GLY A 39 9.47 -4.52 5.06
N ILE A 40 10.73 -4.74 5.44
CA ILE A 40 11.87 -3.89 5.05
C ILE A 40 11.95 -3.74 3.52
N ASN A 41 11.63 -4.81 2.79
CA ASN A 41 11.62 -4.84 1.32
C ASN A 41 10.55 -3.93 0.71
N ASP A 42 9.55 -3.52 1.49
CA ASP A 42 8.45 -2.68 1.05
C ASP A 42 8.71 -1.20 1.34
N ALA A 43 9.71 -0.85 2.14
CA ALA A 43 9.99 0.53 2.54
C ALA A 43 10.18 1.48 1.33
N ILE A 44 10.87 1.03 0.27
CA ILE A 44 11.07 1.84 -0.94
C ILE A 44 9.75 2.04 -1.70
N ALA A 45 8.94 0.98 -1.79
CA ALA A 45 7.64 1.01 -2.43
C ALA A 45 6.64 1.89 -1.67
N LEU A 46 6.61 1.79 -0.33
CA LEU A 46 5.84 2.64 0.58
C LEU A 46 6.18 4.12 0.36
N LYS A 47 7.46 4.48 0.27
CA LYS A 47 7.87 5.88 0.02
C LYS A 47 7.50 6.40 -1.38
N LYS A 48 7.34 5.51 -2.36
CA LYS A 48 7.04 5.86 -3.75
C LYS A 48 5.54 5.99 -4.01
N ALA A 49 4.69 5.38 -3.19
CA ALA A 49 3.23 5.44 -3.34
C ALA A 49 2.68 6.86 -3.07
N ASP A 50 1.48 7.14 -3.55
CA ASP A 50 0.77 8.38 -3.21
C ASP A 50 0.19 8.29 -1.79
N VAL A 51 -0.30 7.10 -1.44
CA VAL A 51 -0.75 6.75 -0.09
C VAL A 51 -0.04 5.46 0.34
N SER A 52 0.58 5.47 1.52
CA SER A 52 1.29 4.30 2.05
C SER A 52 0.75 3.84 3.39
N ILE A 53 0.44 2.54 3.47
CA ILE A 53 -0.17 1.91 4.64
C ILE A 53 0.73 0.79 5.14
N SER A 54 1.03 0.79 6.43
CA SER A 54 1.64 -0.37 7.11
C SER A 54 0.68 -0.97 8.12
N VAL A 55 0.93 -2.23 8.49
CA VAL A 55 0.11 -2.97 9.45
C VAL A 55 0.79 -3.10 10.80
N LYS A 56 0.01 -3.33 11.87
CA LYS A 56 0.57 -3.58 13.20
C LYS A 56 1.51 -4.78 13.18
N GLY A 57 2.71 -4.58 13.72
CA GLY A 57 3.76 -5.60 13.74
C GLY A 57 4.67 -5.60 12.52
N ALA A 58 4.46 -4.67 11.58
CA ALA A 58 5.38 -4.39 10.49
C ALA A 58 6.78 -4.04 11.01
N SER A 59 7.78 -4.27 10.15
CA SER A 59 9.16 -3.91 10.44
C SER A 59 9.29 -2.40 10.75
N PRO A 60 10.25 -1.99 11.59
CA PRO A 60 10.46 -0.56 11.90
C PRO A 60 10.66 0.29 10.64
N ALA A 61 11.33 -0.25 9.62
CA ALA A 61 11.53 0.45 8.35
C ALA A 61 10.23 0.65 7.56
N ALA A 62 9.32 -0.32 7.57
CA ALA A 62 8.01 -0.18 6.93
C ALA A 62 7.15 0.84 7.68
N THR A 63 7.09 0.73 9.00
CA THR A 63 6.32 1.64 9.87
C THR A 63 6.79 3.08 9.73
N ASP A 64 8.10 3.34 9.71
CA ASP A 64 8.68 4.68 9.52
C ASP A 64 8.48 5.23 8.11
N SER A 65 8.30 4.35 7.12
CA SER A 65 8.10 4.74 5.71
C SER A 65 6.63 4.96 5.35
N ALA A 66 5.69 4.44 6.14
CA ALA A 66 4.27 4.51 5.88
C ALA A 66 3.64 5.81 6.43
N GLN A 67 2.67 6.37 5.71
CA GLN A 67 1.90 7.53 6.15
C GLN A 67 0.79 7.13 7.13
N VAL A 68 0.24 5.94 6.97
CA VAL A 68 -0.80 5.37 7.83
C VAL A 68 -0.29 4.06 8.41
N VAL A 69 -0.51 3.87 9.71
CA VAL A 69 -0.20 2.62 10.42
C VAL A 69 -1.50 2.06 10.98
N LEU A 70 -1.92 0.90 10.47
CA LEU A 70 -3.07 0.19 11.03
C LEU A 70 -2.69 -0.34 12.41
N THR A 71 -3.49 0.00 13.42
CA THR A 71 -3.31 -0.47 14.79
C THR A 71 -3.89 -1.86 15.01
N GLU A 72 -4.66 -2.36 14.05
CA GLU A 72 -5.09 -3.75 13.96
C GLU A 72 -4.22 -4.52 12.96
N SER A 73 -4.16 -5.84 13.14
CA SER A 73 -3.40 -6.72 12.25
C SER A 73 -4.17 -7.12 11.00
N SER A 74 -5.42 -6.70 10.87
CA SER A 74 -6.28 -7.00 9.72
C SER A 74 -6.28 -5.85 8.70
N LEU A 75 -6.53 -6.20 7.43
CA LEU A 75 -6.78 -5.25 6.35
C LEU A 75 -8.23 -4.76 6.33
N ASP A 76 -9.09 -5.27 7.23
CA ASP A 76 -10.51 -4.92 7.30
C ASP A 76 -10.76 -3.43 7.58
N ALA A 77 -9.78 -2.72 8.13
CA ALA A 77 -9.87 -1.28 8.37
C ALA A 77 -9.58 -0.40 7.13
N ILE A 78 -9.14 -1.00 6.00
CA ILE A 78 -8.81 -0.25 4.79
C ILE A 78 -10.06 0.41 4.16
N PRO A 79 -11.21 -0.28 4.00
CA PRO A 79 -12.44 0.34 3.51
C PRO A 79 -12.84 1.58 4.32
N ASP A 80 -12.78 1.49 5.65
CA ASP A 80 -13.13 2.59 6.56
C ASP A 80 -12.26 3.84 6.32
N ILE A 81 -10.98 3.66 5.97
CA ILE A 81 -10.07 4.76 5.63
C ILE A 81 -10.54 5.49 4.37
N PHE A 82 -10.97 4.73 3.35
CA PHE A 82 -11.47 5.33 2.11
C PHE A 82 -12.81 6.02 2.31
N GLU A 83 -13.72 5.44 3.11
CA GLU A 83 -15.00 6.06 3.48
C GLU A 83 -14.77 7.38 4.21
N LEU A 84 -13.91 7.38 5.24
CA LEU A 84 -13.56 8.59 5.99
C LEU A 84 -12.93 9.67 5.11
N SER A 85 -12.08 9.29 4.16
CA SER A 85 -11.49 10.24 3.20
C SER A 85 -12.54 10.85 2.27
N SER A 86 -13.56 10.10 1.88
CA SER A 86 -14.66 10.61 1.05
C SER A 86 -15.51 11.61 1.85
N ASP A 87 -15.92 11.23 3.06
CA ASP A 87 -16.73 12.08 3.94
C ASP A 87 -16.04 13.41 4.27
N PHE A 88 -14.70 13.40 4.39
CA PHE A 88 -13.93 14.62 4.61
C PHE A 88 -13.87 15.53 3.38
N GLN A 89 -13.90 14.98 2.16
CA GLN A 89 -13.91 15.78 0.93
C GLN A 89 -15.27 16.41 0.64
N ASP A 90 -16.35 15.81 1.13
CA ASP A 90 -17.73 16.27 0.93
C ASP A 90 -18.18 17.35 1.95
N ASN A 91 -17.32 17.72 2.91
CA ASN A 91 -17.52 18.80 3.89
C ASN A 91 -16.81 20.10 3.49
#